data_AF-A0A0Q4NJZ5-F1
#
_entry.id   AF-A0A0Q4NJZ5-F1
#
_cell.length_a   1.000
_cell.length_b   1.000
_cell.length_c   1.000
_cell.angle_alpha   90.00
_cell.angle_beta   90.00
_cell.angle_gamma   90.00
#
_symmetry.space_group_name_H-M   'P 1'
#
loop_
_entity.id
_entity.type
_entity.pdbx_description
1 polymer ?
#
loop_
_entity_poly.entity_id
_entity_poly.type
_entity_poly.pdbx_seq_one_letter_code
_entity_poly.pdbx_strand_id
1 'polypeptide(L)'
;MFKIEFNPSIVPTLQHCLDRLSDLQSGHPQIWLRCPHVEQTTAIQALWGQLSPAQAPVRRLSGHLVSLSGKELRQLVKAMEVFIHVNDGRFCSVLNVLDDVISGHPNPFAVRQAFAQAEDAFQASGAHEQKEPLLELRLLATELKQIVELRLEGSFYEFSTTCKNARIAWAHAAPERIDASC
;
A
#
# COMPACT_ATOMS: atom_id res chain seq x y z
N MET A 1 16.13 9.53 -11.07
CA MET A 1 14.67 9.40 -11.30
C MET A 1 14.42 8.03 -11.88
N PHE A 2 13.34 7.37 -11.46
CA PHE A 2 12.88 6.09 -12.00
C PHE A 2 11.92 6.35 -13.16
N LYS A 3 12.05 5.59 -14.24
CA LYS A 3 11.06 5.55 -15.32
C LYS A 3 10.40 4.19 -15.23
N ILE A 4 9.10 4.19 -14.92
CA ILE A 4 8.33 2.98 -14.70
C ILE A 4 7.15 3.04 -15.65
N GLU A 5 7.01 1.99 -16.45
CA GLU A 5 5.82 1.78 -17.25
C GLU A 5 4.87 0.89 -16.47
N PHE A 6 3.66 1.36 -16.22
CA PHE A 6 2.57 0.62 -15.60
C PHE A 6 1.61 0.11 -16.66
N ASN A 7 0.95 -1.03 -16.41
CA ASN A 7 -0.19 -1.41 -17.23
C ASN A 7 -1.27 -0.30 -17.15
N PRO A 8 -1.79 0.21 -18.27
CA PRO A 8 -2.84 1.24 -18.25
C PRO A 8 -4.04 0.89 -17.36
N SER A 9 -4.39 -0.40 -17.23
CA SER A 9 -5.52 -0.85 -16.40
C SER A 9 -5.29 -0.66 -14.90
N ILE A 10 -4.04 -0.65 -14.41
CA ILE A 10 -3.75 -0.54 -12.97
C ILE A 10 -3.57 0.92 -12.52
N VAL A 11 -3.30 1.84 -13.44
CA VAL A 11 -3.09 3.27 -13.14
C VAL A 11 -4.25 3.89 -12.33
N PRO A 12 -5.54 3.64 -12.64
CA PRO A 12 -6.65 4.13 -11.82
C PRO A 12 -6.60 3.62 -10.37
N THR A 13 -6.24 2.35 -10.17
CA THR A 13 -6.09 1.74 -8.84
C THR A 13 -4.93 2.37 -8.07
N LEU A 14 -3.80 2.63 -8.75
CA LEU A 14 -2.65 3.32 -8.15
C LEU A 14 -3.00 4.76 -7.76
N GLN A 15 -3.72 5.47 -8.61
CA GLN A 15 -4.21 6.82 -8.29
C GLN A 15 -5.17 6.79 -7.10
N HIS A 16 -6.06 5.79 -7.04
CA HIS A 16 -6.96 5.60 -5.90
C HIS A 16 -6.18 5.36 -4.60
N CYS A 17 -5.12 4.56 -4.63
CA CYS A 17 -4.26 4.35 -3.46
C CYS A 17 -3.63 5.67 -2.97
N LEU A 18 -3.09 6.48 -3.89
CA LEU A 18 -2.49 7.78 -3.57
C LEU A 18 -3.52 8.76 -2.98
N ASP A 19 -4.71 8.82 -3.57
CA ASP A 19 -5.81 9.67 -3.09
C ASP A 19 -6.24 9.25 -1.68
N ARG A 20 -6.36 7.94 -1.42
CA ARG A 20 -6.70 7.40 -0.09
C ARG A 20 -5.62 7.70 0.96
N LEU A 21 -4.34 7.57 0.61
CA LEU A 21 -3.25 7.91 1.51
C LEU A 21 -3.27 9.40 1.85
N SER A 22 -3.51 10.27 0.86
CA SER A 22 -3.63 11.71 1.07
C SER A 22 -4.81 12.08 1.96
N ASP A 23 -5.97 11.46 1.76
CA ASP A 23 -7.14 11.66 2.62
C ASP A 23 -6.87 11.22 4.07
N LEU A 24 -6.16 10.11 4.27
CA LEU A 24 -5.72 9.70 5.61
C LEU A 24 -4.75 10.71 6.21
N GLN A 25 -3.72 11.12 5.45
CA GLN A 25 -2.71 12.06 5.92
C GLN A 25 -3.24 13.47 6.20
N SER A 26 -4.32 13.86 5.51
CA SER A 26 -5.02 15.12 5.74
C SER A 26 -5.99 15.05 6.91
N GLY A 27 -6.23 13.90 7.53
CA GLY A 27 -7.27 13.77 8.56
C GLY A 27 -8.68 13.90 8.00
N HIS A 28 -8.91 13.57 6.71
CA HIS A 28 -10.21 13.76 6.08
C HIS A 28 -11.30 12.95 6.82
N PRO A 29 -12.37 13.59 7.30
CA PRO A 29 -13.26 12.99 8.28
C PRO A 29 -13.98 11.76 7.73
N GLN A 30 -14.37 11.71 6.46
CA GLN A 30 -15.19 10.61 5.92
C GLN A 30 -14.40 9.42 5.36
N ILE A 31 -13.09 9.36 5.56
CA ILE A 31 -12.26 8.38 4.86
C ILE A 31 -12.57 6.93 5.26
N TRP A 32 -12.94 6.70 6.53
CA TRP A 32 -13.23 5.36 7.05
C TRP A 32 -14.60 4.83 6.62
N LEU A 33 -15.54 5.71 6.28
CA LEU A 33 -16.84 5.33 5.70
C LEU A 33 -16.72 4.69 4.32
N ARG A 34 -15.58 4.88 3.64
CA ARG A 34 -15.28 4.29 2.33
C ARG A 34 -14.47 3.00 2.45
N CYS A 35 -14.18 2.53 3.67
CA CYS A 35 -13.47 1.26 3.89
C CYS A 35 -14.42 0.08 3.71
N PRO A 36 -13.92 -1.10 3.28
CA PRO A 36 -14.75 -2.31 3.15
C PRO A 36 -15.40 -2.75 4.47
N HIS A 37 -14.73 -2.47 5.60
CA HIS A 37 -15.08 -2.93 6.94
C HIS A 37 -15.58 -1.76 7.80
N VAL A 38 -16.66 -1.10 7.34
CA VAL A 38 -17.17 0.14 7.96
C VAL A 38 -17.55 -0.08 9.43
N GLU A 39 -18.19 -1.21 9.75
CA GLU A 39 -18.65 -1.52 11.10
C GLU A 39 -17.49 -1.56 12.11
N GLN A 40 -16.37 -2.18 11.72
CA GLN A 40 -15.17 -2.32 12.55
C GLN A 40 -14.41 -1.00 12.71
N THR A 41 -14.59 -0.04 11.78
CA THR A 41 -13.83 1.22 11.76
C THR A 41 -14.61 2.40 12.32
N THR A 42 -15.82 2.19 12.87
CA THR A 42 -16.68 3.23 13.46
C THR A 42 -16.00 4.04 14.57
N ALA A 43 -15.28 3.39 15.48
CA ALA A 43 -14.55 4.06 16.55
C ALA A 43 -13.40 4.93 16.00
N ILE A 44 -12.68 4.41 15.00
CA ILE A 44 -11.63 5.17 14.30
C ILE A 44 -12.25 6.40 13.65
N GLN A 45 -13.33 6.24 12.90
CA GLN A 45 -14.06 7.31 12.22
C GLN A 45 -14.46 8.45 13.17
N ALA A 46 -14.98 8.13 14.35
CA ALA A 46 -15.43 9.12 15.33
C ALA A 46 -14.27 9.96 15.89
N LEU A 47 -13.11 9.34 16.12
CA LEU A 47 -11.91 10.04 16.57
C LEU A 47 -11.23 10.79 15.43
N TRP A 48 -11.19 10.19 14.24
CA TRP A 48 -10.60 10.82 13.05
C TRP A 48 -11.29 12.14 12.69
N GLY A 49 -12.62 12.21 12.88
CA GLY A 49 -13.39 13.44 12.65
C GLY A 49 -13.06 14.61 13.57
N GLN A 50 -12.26 14.40 14.62
CA GLN A 50 -11.78 15.45 15.52
C GLN A 50 -10.42 16.02 15.07
N LEU A 51 -9.80 15.44 14.04
CA LEU A 51 -8.62 16.02 13.40
C LEU A 51 -9.01 17.27 12.60
N SER A 52 -8.15 18.29 12.67
CA SER A 52 -8.28 19.44 11.77
C SER A 52 -7.76 19.03 10.39
N PRO A 53 -8.58 19.15 9.32
CA PRO A 53 -8.13 18.77 7.99
C PRO A 53 -6.93 19.59 7.54
N ALA A 54 -5.84 18.92 7.15
CA ALA A 54 -4.66 19.56 6.57
C ALA A 54 -4.64 19.35 5.05
N GLN A 55 -4.02 20.24 4.29
CA GLN A 55 -3.77 19.97 2.87
C GLN A 55 -2.60 18.99 2.74
N ALA A 56 -2.87 17.79 2.23
CA ALA A 56 -1.84 16.85 1.80
C ALA A 56 -1.68 16.94 0.27
N PRO A 57 -0.46 17.11 -0.26
CA PRO A 57 -0.25 17.16 -1.70
C PRO A 57 -0.49 15.79 -2.33
N VAL A 58 -1.43 15.73 -3.29
CA VAL A 58 -1.70 14.52 -4.08
C VAL A 58 -0.84 14.54 -5.34
N ARG A 59 -0.04 13.49 -5.55
CA ARG A 59 0.62 13.26 -6.84
C ARG A 59 -0.40 12.66 -7.81
N ARG A 60 -0.57 13.30 -8.98
CA ARG A 60 -1.32 12.73 -10.10
C ARG A 60 -0.41 11.88 -10.98
N LEU A 61 -0.80 10.65 -11.23
CA LEU A 61 -0.20 9.77 -12.22
C LEU A 61 -0.82 10.11 -13.58
N SER A 62 -0.03 10.68 -14.49
CA SER A 62 -0.46 11.01 -15.84
C SER A 62 0.07 9.96 -16.83
N GLY A 63 -0.80 9.10 -17.34
CA GLY A 63 -0.45 8.09 -18.34
C GLY A 63 0.16 6.81 -17.75
N HIS A 64 0.53 5.88 -18.64
CA HIS A 64 1.10 4.57 -18.30
C HIS A 64 2.61 4.64 -18.02
N LEU A 65 3.32 5.56 -18.67
CA LEU A 65 4.73 5.82 -18.40
C LEU A 65 4.87 6.98 -17.40
N VAL A 66 5.34 6.66 -16.19
CA VAL A 66 5.49 7.64 -15.11
C VAL A 66 6.95 7.78 -14.74
N SER A 67 7.41 9.03 -14.65
CA SER A 67 8.72 9.31 -14.06
C SER A 67 8.55 9.75 -12.62
N LEU A 68 9.16 8.98 -11.71
CA LEU A 68 9.08 9.18 -10.27
C LEU A 68 10.47 9.39 -9.69
N SER A 69 10.62 10.40 -8.84
CA SER A 69 11.75 10.47 -7.91
C SER A 69 11.67 9.30 -6.92
N GLY A 70 12.79 8.98 -6.25
CA GLY A 70 12.77 7.94 -5.20
C GLY A 70 11.83 8.27 -4.05
N LYS A 71 11.58 9.55 -3.77
CA LYS A 71 10.59 9.98 -2.77
C LYS A 71 9.17 9.66 -3.22
N GLU A 72 8.84 9.95 -4.48
CA GLU A 72 7.51 9.67 -5.04
C GLU A 72 7.27 8.16 -5.17
N LEU A 73 8.27 7.38 -5.58
CA LEU A 73 8.16 5.92 -5.63
C LEU A 73 7.90 5.32 -4.25
N ARG A 74 8.60 5.79 -3.21
CA ARG A 74 8.33 5.38 -1.82
C ARG A 74 6.92 5.73 -1.37
N GLN A 75 6.42 6.92 -1.74
CA GLN A 75 5.05 7.32 -1.42
C GLN A 75 4.02 6.43 -2.13
N LEU A 76 4.28 6.05 -3.39
CA LEU A 76 3.42 5.11 -4.11
C LEU A 76 3.39 3.74 -3.43
N VAL A 77 4.54 3.16 -3.10
CA VAL A 77 4.63 1.88 -2.37
C VAL A 77 3.87 1.96 -1.04
N LYS A 78 4.09 3.04 -0.28
CA LYS A 78 3.41 3.27 1.01
C LYS A 78 1.89 3.37 0.85
N ALA A 79 1.42 4.04 -0.20
CA ALA A 79 -0.01 4.16 -0.50
C ALA A 79 -0.63 2.79 -0.82
N MET A 80 0.07 1.95 -1.58
CA MET A 80 -0.37 0.59 -1.89
C MET A 80 -0.39 -0.28 -0.62
N GLU A 81 0.65 -0.24 0.21
CA GLU A 81 0.72 -1.00 1.47
C GLU A 81 -0.43 -0.61 2.42
N VAL A 82 -0.69 0.69 2.60
CA VAL A 82 -1.82 1.16 3.43
C VAL A 82 -3.15 0.66 2.88
N PHE A 83 -3.37 0.77 1.57
CA PHE A 83 -4.60 0.29 0.95
C PHE A 83 -4.78 -1.22 1.18
N ILE A 84 -3.73 -2.01 1.00
CA ILE A 84 -3.74 -3.46 1.26
C ILE A 84 -4.04 -3.75 2.74
N HIS A 85 -3.37 -3.07 3.67
CA HIS A 85 -3.57 -3.28 5.10
C HIS A 85 -4.99 -2.96 5.56
N VAL A 86 -5.58 -1.85 5.08
CA VAL A 86 -6.97 -1.49 5.38
C VAL A 86 -7.96 -2.53 4.83
N ASN A 87 -7.71 -3.07 3.63
CA ASN A 87 -8.55 -4.12 3.06
C ASN A 87 -8.40 -5.46 3.81
N ASP A 88 -7.21 -5.76 4.32
CA ASP A 88 -6.92 -6.97 5.09
C ASP A 88 -7.34 -6.87 6.56
N GLY A 89 -7.89 -5.73 6.99
CA GLY A 89 -8.21 -5.45 8.39
C GLY A 89 -6.99 -5.35 9.31
N ARG A 90 -5.78 -5.16 8.74
CA ARG A 90 -4.52 -4.97 9.47
C ARG A 90 -4.32 -3.50 9.84
N PHE A 91 -5.28 -2.93 10.56
CA PHE A 91 -5.31 -1.50 10.88
C PHE A 91 -4.08 -1.04 11.68
N CYS A 92 -3.55 -1.85 12.61
CA CYS A 92 -2.36 -1.50 13.39
C CYS A 92 -1.13 -1.22 12.52
N SER A 93 -1.01 -1.91 11.38
CA SER A 93 0.09 -1.72 10.43
C SER A 93 0.06 -0.35 9.74
N VAL A 94 -1.11 0.29 9.69
CA VAL A 94 -1.30 1.61 9.10
C VAL A 94 -0.76 2.73 10.02
N LEU A 95 -0.65 2.49 11.33
CA LEU A 95 -0.22 3.49 12.31
C LEU A 95 1.18 4.06 12.00
N ASN A 96 2.10 3.22 11.49
CA ASN A 96 3.45 3.64 11.10
C ASN A 96 3.46 4.70 9.97
N VAL A 97 2.35 4.82 9.25
CA VAL A 97 2.19 5.79 8.17
C VAL A 97 1.53 7.08 8.65
N LEU A 98 0.75 7.01 9.72
CA LEU A 98 -0.12 8.07 10.21
C LEU A 98 0.36 8.69 11.53
N ASP A 99 1.57 8.34 11.98
CA ASP A 99 2.10 8.76 13.28
C ASP A 99 2.09 10.29 13.45
N ASP A 100 2.51 11.04 12.42
CA ASP A 100 2.51 12.51 12.41
C ASP A 100 1.09 13.08 12.55
N VAL A 101 0.11 12.47 11.88
CA VAL A 101 -1.30 12.89 11.91
C VAL A 101 -1.90 12.62 13.29
N ILE A 102 -1.67 11.41 13.81
CA ILE A 102 -2.19 10.96 15.09
C ILE A 102 -1.61 11.78 16.23
N SER A 103 -0.33 12.16 16.14
CA SER A 103 0.34 13.02 17.12
C SER A 103 -0.27 14.42 17.20
N GLY A 104 -0.94 14.89 16.14
CA GLY A 104 -1.70 16.13 16.12
C GLY A 104 -3.11 16.04 16.73
N HIS A 105 -3.59 14.83 17.07
CA HIS A 105 -4.89 14.64 17.69
C HIS A 105 -4.87 15.06 19.17
N PRO A 106 -5.96 15.64 19.74
CA PRO A 106 -6.02 15.97 21.17
C PRO A 106 -5.82 14.77 22.11
N ASN A 107 -6.13 13.57 21.63
CA ASN A 107 -5.92 12.31 22.35
C ASN A 107 -5.35 11.23 21.41
N PRO A 108 -4.03 11.22 21.17
CA PRO A 108 -3.39 10.26 20.25
C PRO A 108 -3.52 8.81 20.73
N PHE A 109 -3.56 8.61 22.05
CA PHE A 109 -3.70 7.28 22.66
C PHE A 109 -5.04 6.64 22.30
N ALA A 110 -6.15 7.37 22.44
CA ALA A 110 -7.47 6.88 22.08
C ALA A 110 -7.55 6.48 20.59
N VAL A 111 -6.90 7.24 19.71
CA VAL A 111 -6.84 6.91 18.28
C VAL A 111 -6.13 5.58 18.08
N ARG A 112 -4.93 5.39 18.63
CA ARG A 112 -4.19 4.13 18.52
C ARG A 112 -4.97 2.94 19.09
N GLN A 113 -5.66 3.15 20.21
CA GLN A 113 -6.51 2.13 20.82
C GLN A 113 -7.67 1.74 19.89
N ALA A 114 -8.31 2.71 19.22
CA ALA A 114 -9.39 2.44 18.28
C ALA A 114 -8.91 1.62 17.06
N PHE A 115 -7.68 1.84 16.59
CA PHE A 115 -7.09 1.00 15.54
C PHE A 115 -6.89 -0.45 15.99
N ALA A 116 -6.40 -0.67 17.21
CA ALA A 116 -6.26 -2.01 17.77
C ALA A 116 -7.62 -2.71 17.91
N GLN A 117 -8.61 -2.00 18.46
CA GLN A 117 -9.98 -2.54 18.61
C GLN A 117 -10.63 -2.88 17.28
N ALA A 118 -10.41 -2.07 16.24
CA ALA A 118 -10.91 -2.37 14.90
C ALA A 118 -10.28 -3.63 14.30
N GLU A 119 -8.98 -3.85 14.55
CA GLU A 119 -8.25 -5.02 14.07
C GLU A 119 -8.73 -6.29 14.81
N ASP A 120 -8.89 -6.21 16.13
CA ASP A 120 -9.45 -7.31 16.93
C ASP A 120 -10.88 -7.65 16.51
N ALA A 121 -11.72 -6.64 16.29
CA ALA A 121 -13.10 -6.83 15.84
C ALA A 121 -13.19 -7.44 14.43
N PHE A 122 -12.25 -7.09 13.55
CA PHE A 122 -12.15 -7.69 12.23
C PHE A 122 -11.69 -9.15 12.28
N GLN A 123 -10.69 -9.47 13.12
CA GLN A 123 -10.27 -10.85 13.32
C GLN A 123 -11.40 -11.72 13.90
N ALA A 124 -12.17 -11.16 14.84
CA ALA A 124 -13.30 -11.85 15.45
C ALA A 124 -14.47 -12.09 14.48
N SER A 125 -14.65 -11.25 13.46
CA SER A 125 -15.75 -11.42 12.49
C SER A 125 -15.51 -12.52 11.47
N GLY A 126 -14.26 -12.98 11.29
CA GLY A 126 -13.89 -13.99 10.30
C GLY A 126 -14.07 -13.52 8.85
N ALA A 127 -14.22 -12.22 8.61
CA ALA A 127 -14.46 -11.63 7.29
C ALA A 127 -13.20 -11.63 6.41
N HIS A 128 -12.71 -12.80 6.02
CA HIS A 128 -11.58 -12.93 5.10
C HIS A 128 -12.06 -13.11 3.65
N GLU A 129 -12.58 -12.06 3.01
CA GLU A 129 -12.77 -12.08 1.56
C GLU A 129 -11.48 -11.61 0.86
N GLN A 130 -10.67 -12.57 0.38
CA GLN A 130 -9.63 -12.25 -0.60
C GLN A 130 -10.27 -11.98 -1.96
N LYS A 131 -10.41 -10.70 -2.33
CA LYS A 131 -10.80 -10.31 -3.69
C LYS A 131 -9.56 -10.30 -4.58
N GLU A 132 -9.58 -11.04 -5.69
CA GLU A 132 -8.50 -11.14 -6.70
C GLU A 132 -7.76 -9.82 -7.04
N PRO A 133 -8.41 -8.63 -7.16
CA PRO A 133 -7.71 -7.37 -7.45
C PRO A 133 -6.66 -6.94 -6.40
N LEU A 134 -6.69 -7.48 -5.18
CA LEU A 134 -5.66 -7.19 -4.16
C LEU A 134 -4.36 -7.98 -4.40
N LEU A 135 -4.40 -9.11 -5.10
CA LEU A 135 -3.21 -9.93 -5.34
C LEU A 135 -2.23 -9.24 -6.29
N GLU A 136 -2.73 -8.69 -7.41
CA GLU A 136 -1.90 -7.94 -8.36
C GLU A 136 -1.25 -6.72 -7.70
N LEU A 137 -2.00 -6.00 -6.86
CA LEU A 137 -1.50 -4.85 -6.14
C LEU A 137 -0.40 -5.24 -5.14
N ARG A 138 -0.53 -6.38 -4.44
CA ARG A 138 0.49 -6.90 -3.51
C ARG A 138 1.79 -7.27 -4.21
N LEU A 139 1.70 -7.95 -5.36
CA LEU A 139 2.87 -8.31 -6.16
C LEU A 139 3.61 -7.05 -6.62
N LEU A 140 2.88 -6.10 -7.21
CA LEU A 140 3.47 -4.83 -7.64
C LEU A 140 4.08 -4.05 -6.47
N ALA A 141 3.43 -4.00 -5.29
CA ALA A 141 3.98 -3.30 -4.13
C ALA A 141 5.32 -3.91 -3.68
N THR A 142 5.40 -5.24 -3.71
CA THR A 142 6.62 -5.98 -3.35
C THR A 142 7.76 -5.70 -4.32
N GLU A 143 7.49 -5.74 -5.63
CA GLU A 143 8.49 -5.45 -6.66
C GLU A 143 8.99 -4.00 -6.57
N LEU A 144 8.08 -3.02 -6.48
CA LEU A 144 8.45 -1.62 -6.37
C LEU A 144 9.24 -1.34 -5.08
N LYS A 145 8.92 -2.03 -3.98
CA LYS A 145 9.67 -1.94 -2.72
C LYS A 145 11.09 -2.46 -2.88
N GLN A 146 11.28 -3.59 -3.55
CA GLN A 146 12.61 -4.11 -3.87
C GLN A 146 13.42 -3.12 -4.74
N ILE A 147 12.79 -2.49 -5.73
CA ILE A 147 13.44 -1.45 -6.55
C ILE A 147 13.90 -0.26 -5.69
N VAL A 148 13.08 0.17 -4.72
CA VAL A 148 13.43 1.24 -3.78
C VAL A 148 14.63 0.85 -2.91
N GLU A 149 14.62 -0.39 -2.40
CA GLU A 149 15.64 -0.91 -1.49
C GLU A 149 16.98 -1.17 -2.19
N LEU A 150 16.95 -1.68 -3.43
CA LEU A 150 18.14 -2.10 -4.17
C LEU A 150 18.92 -0.96 -4.85
N ARG A 151 18.41 0.29 -4.87
CA ARG A 151 19.03 1.47 -5.54
C ARG A 151 19.76 1.10 -6.85
N LEU A 152 19.05 0.53 -7.82
CA LEU A 152 19.64 0.31 -9.13
C LEU A 152 19.71 1.64 -9.90
N GLU A 153 20.94 2.11 -10.10
CA GLU A 153 21.27 3.28 -10.91
C GLU A 153 20.81 3.05 -12.36
N GLY A 154 19.84 3.85 -12.83
CA GLY A 154 19.58 4.03 -14.26
C GLY A 154 18.74 2.98 -14.98
N SER A 155 18.13 2.01 -14.30
CA SER A 155 17.39 0.93 -14.98
C SER A 155 15.96 1.33 -15.38
N PHE A 156 15.61 1.05 -16.65
CA PHE A 156 14.24 1.09 -17.17
C PHE A 156 13.52 -0.19 -16.74
N TYR A 157 12.37 -0.08 -16.08
CA TYR A 157 11.57 -1.23 -15.66
C TYR A 157 10.25 -1.24 -16.43
N GLU A 158 10.07 -2.28 -17.24
CA GLU A 158 8.86 -2.52 -18.01
C GLU A 158 7.95 -3.46 -17.22
N PHE A 159 6.77 -2.98 -16.80
CA PHE A 159 5.76 -3.81 -16.16
C PHE A 159 4.90 -4.49 -17.22
N SER A 160 5.33 -5.67 -17.67
CA SER A 160 4.48 -6.59 -18.41
C SER A 160 3.72 -7.45 -17.41
N THR A 161 2.38 -7.45 -17.47
CA THR A 161 1.48 -8.32 -16.70
C THR A 161 1.67 -9.80 -17.03
N THR A 162 2.85 -10.32 -16.71
CA THR A 162 3.20 -11.73 -16.86
C THR A 162 2.77 -12.53 -15.63
N CYS A 163 1.66 -12.17 -15.00
CA CYS A 163 0.80 -13.11 -14.27
C CYS A 163 0.07 -14.10 -15.20
N LYS A 164 0.63 -14.38 -16.40
CA LYS A 164 0.30 -15.57 -17.20
C LYS A 164 1.35 -16.67 -17.11
N ASN A 165 2.53 -16.40 -16.52
CA ASN A 165 3.56 -17.41 -16.32
C ASN A 165 3.90 -17.57 -14.85
N ALA A 166 2.97 -18.19 -14.12
CA ALA A 166 3.33 -19.14 -13.09
C ALA A 166 4.30 -20.18 -13.71
N ARG A 167 5.61 -19.94 -13.62
CA ARG A 167 6.60 -21.00 -13.41
C ARG A 167 6.75 -21.06 -11.89
N ILE A 168 6.17 -22.02 -11.19
CA ILE A 168 6.68 -23.39 -11.12
C ILE A 168 8.20 -23.37 -11.36
N ALA A 169 8.95 -22.86 -10.39
CA ALA A 169 10.39 -23.07 -10.26
C ALA A 169 10.81 -22.90 -8.79
N TRP A 170 10.05 -23.49 -7.87
CA TRP A 170 10.50 -23.89 -6.54
C TRP A 170 10.39 -25.41 -6.41
N ALA A 171 11.00 -26.14 -7.34
CA ALA A 171 11.33 -27.56 -7.21
C ALA A 171 12.29 -27.95 -8.35
N HIS A 172 13.42 -28.56 -8.00
CA HIS A 172 14.47 -29.10 -8.89
C HIS A 172 15.50 -28.13 -9.47
N ALA A 173 16.38 -27.62 -8.61
CA ALA A 173 17.81 -27.66 -8.91
C ALA A 173 18.56 -27.80 -7.58
N ALA A 174 18.84 -29.04 -7.23
CA ALA A 174 19.82 -29.43 -6.22
C ALA A 174 21.21 -28.85 -6.58
N PRO A 175 22.13 -28.76 -5.61
CA PRO A 175 23.46 -28.21 -5.83
C PRO A 175 24.33 -29.18 -6.63
N GLU A 176 25.53 -28.71 -7.03
CA GLU A 176 26.66 -29.46 -7.61
C GLU A 176 26.79 -29.44 -9.14
N ARG A 177 27.62 -28.52 -9.66
CA ARG A 177 29.02 -28.78 -10.06
C ARG A 177 29.53 -27.60 -10.88
N ILE A 178 30.51 -26.90 -10.32
CA ILE A 178 31.43 -26.06 -11.10
C ILE A 178 32.55 -27.00 -11.53
N ASP A 179 32.50 -27.49 -12.76
CA ASP A 179 33.71 -28.01 -13.42
C ASP A 179 34.23 -26.90 -14.34
N ALA A 180 35.27 -26.22 -13.86
CA ALA A 180 36.14 -25.41 -14.67
C ALA A 180 37.19 -26.34 -15.31
N SER A 181 37.36 -26.29 -16.63
CA SER A 181 38.67 -26.26 -17.32
C SER A 181 38.50 -26.25 -18.85
N CYS A 182 39.41 -25.51 -19.47
CA CYS A 182 39.71 -25.25 -20.88
C CYS A 182 39.27 -26.27 -21.94
#